data_AF-A0A8T4MAD2-F1
#
_entry.id   AF-A0A8T4MAD2-F1
#
_cell.length_a   1.000
_cell.length_b   1.000
_cell.length_c   1.000
_cell.angle_alpha   90.00
_cell.angle_beta   90.00
_cell.angle_gamma   90.00
#
_symmetry.space_group_name_H-M   'P 1'
#
loop_
_entity.id
_entity.type
_entity.pdbx_description
1 polymer ?
#
loop_
_entity_poly.entity_id
_entity_poly.type
_entity_poly.pdbx_seq_one_letter_code
_entity_poly.pdbx_strand_id
1 'polypeptide(L)'
;MEESNPIRKLVIYFKKNLEKGYTEESLKVALMNQGYSRTMIERAAEQLHQDLARTAPILKDKPIIKHYIIDENDQPITIKKPFWKKVFG
;
A
#
# COMPACT_ATOMS: atom_id res chain seq x y z
N MET A 1 -32.47 -8.17 14.87
CA MET A 1 -32.29 -7.73 13.46
C MET A 1 -31.25 -6.63 13.50
N GLU A 2 -30.04 -6.93 13.03
CA GLU A 2 -28.90 -6.01 13.09
C GLU A 2 -29.16 -4.88 12.11
N GLU A 3 -29.68 -3.78 12.64
CA GLU A 3 -30.23 -2.67 11.87
C GLU A 3 -29.23 -2.18 10.83
N SER A 4 -29.75 -1.93 9.63
CA SER A 4 -29.01 -1.58 8.44
C SER A 4 -28.24 -0.26 8.62
N ASN A 5 -27.05 -0.31 9.20
CA ASN A 5 -26.21 0.87 9.37
C ASN A 5 -25.84 1.44 7.98
N PRO A 6 -26.33 2.63 7.61
CA PRO A 6 -26.10 3.21 6.28
C PRO A 6 -24.60 3.42 6.01
N ILE A 7 -23.81 3.72 7.05
CA ILE A 7 -22.35 3.87 6.93
C ILE A 7 -21.70 2.54 6.57
N ARG A 8 -22.16 1.43 7.16
CA ARG A 8 -21.59 0.10 6.85
C ARG A 8 -21.86 -0.32 5.40
N LYS A 9 -23.02 0.06 4.84
CA LYS A 9 -23.31 -0.15 3.41
C LYS A 9 -22.34 0.64 2.52
N LEU A 10 -22.05 1.89 2.88
CA LEU A 10 -21.07 2.73 2.16
C LEU A 10 -19.66 2.16 2.26
N VAL A 11 -19.24 1.66 3.42
CA VAL A 11 -17.93 0.98 3.59
C VAL A 11 -17.83 -0.24 2.66
N ILE A 12 -18.88 -1.07 2.58
CA ILE A 12 -18.92 -2.23 1.67
C ILE A 12 -18.87 -1.77 0.21
N TYR A 13 -19.57 -0.69 -0.14
CA TYR A 13 -19.50 -0.09 -1.47
C TYR A 13 -18.09 0.36 -1.82
N PHE A 14 -17.40 1.06 -0.91
CA PHE A 14 -16.01 1.47 -1.12
C PHE A 14 -15.10 0.27 -1.32
N LYS A 15 -15.12 -0.75 -0.42
CA LYS A 15 -14.28 -1.95 -0.54
C LYS A 15 -14.42 -2.62 -1.91
N LYS A 16 -15.66 -2.91 -2.32
CA LYS A 16 -15.95 -3.58 -3.60
C LYS A 16 -15.51 -2.80 -4.83
N ASN A 17 -15.46 -1.47 -4.77
CA ASN A 17 -15.07 -0.65 -5.91
C ASN A 17 -13.57 -0.31 -5.91
N LEU A 18 -12.95 -0.21 -4.74
CA LEU A 18 -11.48 -0.14 -4.65
C LEU A 18 -10.84 -1.42 -5.19
N GLU A 19 -11.43 -2.60 -4.89
CA GLU A 19 -11.00 -3.88 -5.47
C GLU A 19 -11.10 -3.91 -7.01
N LYS A 20 -11.99 -3.11 -7.60
CA LYS A 20 -12.13 -2.95 -9.06
C LYS A 20 -11.18 -1.91 -9.65
N GLY A 21 -10.39 -1.22 -8.82
CA GLY A 21 -9.44 -0.19 -9.26
C GLY A 21 -10.02 1.21 -9.39
N TYR A 22 -11.22 1.48 -8.89
CA TYR A 22 -11.72 2.87 -8.80
C TYR A 22 -10.93 3.64 -7.74
N THR A 23 -10.72 4.94 -7.96
CA THR A 23 -10.12 5.84 -6.97
C THR A 23 -11.12 6.21 -5.87
N GLU A 24 -10.64 6.45 -4.65
CA GLU A 24 -11.50 6.90 -3.55
C GLU A 24 -12.24 8.21 -3.90
N GLU A 25 -11.58 9.16 -4.56
CA GLU A 25 -12.21 10.44 -4.93
C GLU A 25 -13.35 10.28 -5.92
N SER A 26 -13.19 9.47 -6.97
CA SER A 26 -14.26 9.23 -7.95
C SER A 26 -15.49 8.59 -7.29
N LEU A 27 -15.29 7.70 -6.32
CA LEU A 27 -16.37 7.09 -5.56
C LEU A 27 -17.07 8.10 -4.64
N LYS A 28 -16.31 9.02 -4.00
CA LYS A 28 -16.89 10.12 -3.23
C LYS A 28 -17.78 11.00 -4.10
N VAL A 29 -17.30 11.39 -5.28
CA VAL A 29 -18.08 12.19 -6.24
C VAL A 29 -19.35 11.45 -6.69
N ALA A 30 -19.24 10.15 -7.02
CA ALA A 30 -20.39 9.35 -7.41
C ALA A 30 -21.46 9.27 -6.31
N LEU A 31 -21.05 9.10 -5.04
CA LEU A 31 -21.96 9.04 -3.90
C LEU A 31 -22.60 10.41 -3.60
N MET A 32 -21.85 11.51 -3.74
CA MET A 32 -22.42 12.86 -3.64
C MET A 32 -23.48 13.10 -4.73
N ASN A 33 -23.21 12.68 -5.97
CA ASN A 33 -24.16 12.79 -7.08
C ASN A 33 -25.41 11.92 -6.89
N GLN A 34 -25.31 10.82 -6.13
CA GLN A 34 -26.44 9.98 -5.73
C GLN A 34 -27.28 10.58 -4.58
N GLY A 35 -26.85 11.72 -4.01
CA GLY A 35 -27.55 12.40 -2.93
C GLY A 35 -27.15 11.95 -1.52
N TYR A 36 -26.05 11.20 -1.36
CA TYR A 36 -25.54 10.91 -0.03
C TYR A 36 -24.92 12.14 0.62
N SER A 37 -25.17 12.33 1.92
CA SER A 37 -24.53 13.40 2.70
C SER A 37 -23.01 13.26 2.69
N ARG A 38 -22.31 14.36 2.44
CA ARG A 38 -20.85 14.46 2.52
C ARG A 38 -20.30 13.90 3.84
N THR A 39 -20.93 14.22 4.97
CA THR A 39 -20.50 13.73 6.29
C THR A 39 -20.62 12.22 6.44
N MET A 40 -21.62 11.59 5.82
CA MET A 40 -21.75 10.12 5.81
C MET A 40 -20.68 9.46 4.95
N ILE A 41 -20.39 10.06 3.79
CA ILE A 41 -19.35 9.57 2.87
C ILE A 41 -17.98 9.64 3.56
N GLU A 42 -17.66 10.77 4.19
CA GLU A 42 -16.40 10.97 4.91
C GLU A 42 -16.24 9.99 6.07
N ARG A 43 -17.27 9.80 6.91
CA ARG A 43 -17.26 8.79 7.99
C ARG A 43 -17.07 7.37 7.46
N ALA A 44 -17.70 7.03 6.34
CA ALA A 44 -17.52 5.72 5.72
C ALA A 44 -16.09 5.52 5.19
N ALA A 45 -15.50 6.55 4.59
CA ALA A 45 -14.11 6.52 4.14
C ALA A 45 -13.15 6.37 5.34
N GLU A 46 -13.37 7.09 6.43
CA GLU A 46 -12.55 6.96 7.64
C GLU A 46 -12.63 5.55 8.24
N GLN A 47 -13.83 5.00 8.36
CA GLN A 47 -14.04 3.63 8.84
C GLN A 47 -13.34 2.59 7.94
N LEU A 48 -13.38 2.79 6.63
CA LEU A 48 -12.67 1.95 5.67
C LEU A 48 -11.15 2.01 5.91
N HIS A 49 -10.56 3.20 6.07
CA HIS A 49 -9.13 3.36 6.32
C HIS A 49 -8.70 2.66 7.62
N GLN A 50 -9.51 2.75 8.67
CA GLN A 50 -9.27 2.00 9.91
C GLN A 50 -9.31 0.48 9.69
N ASP A 51 -10.26 -0.02 8.92
CA ASP A 51 -10.35 -1.46 8.60
C ASP A 51 -9.13 -1.93 7.77
N LEU A 52 -8.71 -1.14 6.79
CA LEU A 52 -7.54 -1.44 5.95
C LEU A 52 -6.26 -1.40 6.78
N ALA A 53 -6.09 -0.39 7.64
CA ALA A 53 -4.93 -0.28 8.53
C ALA A 53 -4.83 -1.46 9.51
N ARG A 54 -5.96 -1.97 10.02
CA ARG A 54 -6.00 -3.18 10.86
C ARG A 54 -5.61 -4.45 10.10
N THR A 55 -5.90 -4.51 8.81
CA THR A 55 -5.65 -5.69 7.97
C THR A 55 -4.28 -5.63 7.28
N ALA A 56 -3.69 -4.43 7.16
CA ALA A 56 -2.44 -4.22 6.46
C ALA A 56 -1.32 -5.06 7.09
N PRO A 57 -0.54 -5.81 6.27
CA PRO A 57 0.58 -6.56 6.78
C PRO A 57 1.63 -5.59 7.34
N ILE A 58 2.14 -5.89 8.53
CA ILE A 58 3.28 -5.16 9.08
C ILE A 58 4.49 -5.49 8.20
N LEU A 59 4.91 -4.54 7.36
CA LEU A 59 6.11 -4.65 6.54
C LEU A 59 7.34 -4.62 7.46
N LYS A 60 7.75 -5.80 7.94
CA LYS A 60 8.99 -6.00 8.71
C LYS A 60 10.16 -6.17 7.75
N ASP A 61 10.48 -5.14 6.98
CA ASP A 61 11.71 -5.18 6.19
C ASP A 61 12.89 -4.89 7.13
N LYS A 62 13.76 -5.89 7.31
CA LYS A 62 15.03 -5.68 7.99
C LYS A 62 15.84 -4.65 7.20
N PRO A 63 16.52 -3.70 7.84
CA PRO A 63 17.41 -2.79 7.11
C PRO A 63 18.50 -3.60 6.40
N ILE A 64 18.55 -3.50 5.08
CA ILE A 64 19.61 -4.13 4.27
C ILE A 64 20.84 -3.23 4.34
N ILE A 65 21.75 -3.52 5.27
CA ILE A 65 23.02 -2.80 5.38
C ILE A 65 23.92 -3.28 4.23
N LYS A 66 24.15 -2.41 3.23
CA LYS A 66 25.09 -2.67 2.14
C LYS A 66 26.48 -2.16 2.55
N HIS A 67 27.44 -3.06 2.70
CA HIS A 67 28.84 -2.71 2.93
C HIS A 67 29.55 -2.50 1.60
N TYR A 68 30.15 -1.33 1.41
CA TYR A 68 31.02 -1.02 0.27
C TYR A 68 32.45 -0.97 0.77
N ILE A 69 33.37 -1.59 0.03
CA ILE A 69 34.81 -1.44 0.29
C ILE A 69 35.27 -0.25 -0.55
N ILE A 70 35.85 0.74 0.13
CA ILE A 70 36.26 2.03 -0.43
C ILE A 70 37.79 2.01 -0.57
N ASP A 71 38.34 2.56 -1.65
CA ASP A 71 39.79 2.79 -1.80
C ASP A 71 40.26 4.10 -1.15
N GLU A 72 41.56 4.38 -1.22
CA GLU A 72 42.18 5.61 -0.67
C GLU A 72 41.68 6.91 -1.34
N ASN A 73 40.95 6.82 -2.46
CA ASN A 73 40.41 7.94 -3.22
C ASN A 73 38.87 8.01 -3.13
N ASP A 74 38.28 7.37 -2.12
CA ASP A 74 36.83 7.31 -1.89
C ASP A 74 36.02 6.62 -3.01
N GLN A 75 36.63 5.72 -3.79
CA GLN A 75 35.94 5.00 -4.86
C GLN A 75 35.59 3.55 -4.47
N PRO A 76 34.39 3.05 -4.84
CA PRO A 76 33.96 1.70 -4.52
C PRO A 76 34.69 0.65 -5.38
N ILE A 77 35.50 -0.21 -4.74
CA ILE A 77 36.20 -1.28 -5.46
C ILE A 77 35.27 -2.46 -5.76
N THR A 78 35.15 -2.82 -7.04
CA THR A 78 34.36 -3.98 -7.47
C THR A 78 35.29 -5.18 -7.67
N ILE A 79 35.36 -6.08 -6.67
CA ILE A 79 36.19 -7.30 -6.77
C ILE A 79 35.53 -8.28 -7.76
N LYS A 80 36.00 -8.28 -9.02
CA LYS A 80 35.59 -9.27 -10.03
C LYS A 80 36.23 -10.62 -9.71
N LYS A 81 35.45 -11.71 -9.77
CA LYS A 81 35.99 -13.07 -9.59
C LYS A 81 37.03 -13.37 -10.67
N PRO A 82 38.17 -14.00 -10.32
CA PRO A 82 39.20 -14.34 -11.30
C PRO A 82 38.66 -15.34 -12.32
N PHE A 83 38.97 -15.08 -13.59
CA PHE A 83 38.52 -15.82 -14.78
C PHE A 83 38.70 -17.35 -14.66
N TRP A 84 39.77 -17.78 -14.00
CA TRP A 84 40.11 -19.18 -13.73
C TRP A 84 39.02 -19.97 -13.00
N LYS A 85 38.19 -19.30 -12.18
CA LYS A 85 37.07 -19.95 -11.48
C LYS A 85 35.91 -20.36 -12.41
N LYS A 86 35.91 -19.90 -13.67
CA LYS A 86 34.93 -20.26 -14.71
C LYS A 86 35.43 -21.38 -15.63
N VAL A 87 36.73 -21.67 -15.61
CA VAL A 87 37.38 -22.61 -16.53
C VAL A 87 37.71 -23.95 -15.87
N PHE A 88 37.91 -23.97 -14.53
CA PHE A 88 38.21 -25.19 -13.77
C PHE A 88 37.07 -25.61 -12.83
N GLY A 89 35.84 -25.29 -13.20
CA GLY A 89 34.61 -25.70 -12.49
C GLY A 89 33.73 -26.55 -13.38
#